data_AF-A0A6J4RIM7-F1
#
_entry.id   AF-A0A6J4RIM7-F1
#
_cell.length_a   1.000
_cell.length_b   1.000
_cell.length_c   1.000
_cell.angle_alpha   90.00
_cell.angle_beta   90.00
_cell.angle_gamma   90.00
#
_symmetry.space_group_name_H-M   'P 1'
#
loop_
_entity.id
_entity.type
_entity.pdbx_description
1 polymer ?
#
loop_
_entity_poly.entity_id
_entity_poly.type
_entity_poly.pdbx_seq_one_letter_code
_entity_poly.pdbx_strand_id
1 'polypeptide(L)' 'MAEGGQQQQGGQQRQQQQPSPVQLMGRALTDIRKVQNMLELQNPGQTEAIKMQREAGDLVWQVIQSMQQSQQQGSQ' A
#
# COMPACT_ATOMS: atom_id res chain seq x y z
N MET A 1 31.30 -16.75 -46.94
CA MET A 1 30.63 -15.54 -47.47
C MET A 1 29.16 -15.70 -47.06
N ALA A 2 28.78 -15.23 -45.87
CA ALA A 2 28.42 -13.86 -45.52
C ALA A 2 27.05 -13.48 -46.08
N GLU A 3 26.02 -13.56 -45.22
CA GLU A 3 24.73 -12.85 -45.23
C GLU A 3 24.04 -13.30 -43.92
N GLY A 4 23.81 -12.48 -42.90
CA GLY A 4 23.37 -11.09 -42.93
C GLY A 4 21.89 -11.06 -42.55
N GLY A 5 21.57 -11.08 -41.26
CA GLY A 5 20.19 -11.15 -40.77
C GLY A 5 20.09 -10.85 -39.28
N GLN A 6 20.44 -9.62 -38.90
CA GLN A 6 20.10 -9.03 -37.60
C GLN A 6 18.57 -8.84 -37.51
N GLN A 7 17.97 -9.17 -36.37
CA GLN A 7 16.73 -8.62 -35.77
C GLN A 7 16.26 -9.61 -34.69
N GLN A 8 15.80 -9.27 -33.49
CA GLN A 8 15.63 -8.02 -32.77
C GLN A 8 15.36 -8.42 -31.29
N GLN A 9 15.98 -7.71 -30.36
CA GLN A 9 15.40 -7.23 -29.10
C GLN A 9 14.52 -8.17 -28.26
N GLY A 10 15.14 -8.84 -27.28
CA GLY A 10 14.49 -9.32 -26.05
C GLY A 10 14.88 -8.47 -24.86
N GLY A 11 14.65 -7.16 -24.92
CA GLY A 11 14.86 -6.25 -23.79
C GLY A 11 13.84 -6.53 -22.69
N GLN A 12 14.15 -7.44 -21.77
CA GLN A 12 13.42 -7.59 -20.51
C GLN A 12 13.66 -6.34 -19.67
N GLN A 13 12.89 -5.29 -19.95
CA GLN A 13 12.66 -4.24 -18.96
C GLN A 13 11.99 -4.92 -17.78
N ARG A 14 12.78 -5.15 -16.72
CA ARG A 14 12.26 -5.38 -15.38
C ARG A 14 11.49 -4.13 -14.99
N GLN A 15 10.22 -4.10 -15.36
CA GLN A 15 9.26 -3.13 -14.89
C GLN A 15 9.19 -3.35 -13.39
N GLN A 16 9.89 -2.48 -12.67
CA GLN A 16 9.88 -2.42 -11.23
C GLN A 16 8.42 -2.10 -10.88
N GLN A 17 7.64 -3.13 -10.57
CA GLN A 17 6.24 -2.98 -10.23
C GLN A 17 6.20 -2.08 -9.00
N GLN A 18 5.85 -0.83 -9.21
CA GLN A 18 5.53 0.05 -8.10
C GLN A 18 4.39 -0.61 -7.34
N PRO A 19 4.49 -0.68 -6.00
CA PRO A 19 3.44 -1.22 -5.19
C PRO A 19 2.13 -0.50 -5.49
N SER A 20 1.04 -1.27 -5.57
CA SER A 20 -0.26 -0.70 -5.89
C SER A 20 -0.66 0.33 -4.82
N PRO A 21 -1.50 1.33 -5.16
CA PRO A 21 -1.97 2.33 -4.19
C PRO A 21 -2.54 1.70 -2.92
N VAL A 22 -3.24 0.57 -3.06
CA VAL A 22 -3.76 -0.25 -1.95
C VAL A 22 -2.65 -0.82 -1.06
N GLN A 23 -1.56 -1.32 -1.65
CA GLN A 23 -0.42 -1.85 -0.89
C GLN A 23 0.30 -0.73 -0.12
N LEU A 24 0.47 0.44 -0.73
CA LEU A 24 1.04 1.63 -0.09
C LEU A 24 0.16 2.08 1.09
N MET A 25 -1.16 2.11 0.89
CA MET A 25 -2.12 2.47 1.93
C MET A 25 -2.13 1.47 3.10
N GLY A 26 -2.09 0.16 2.82
CA GLY A 26 -1.97 -0.87 3.86
C GLY A 26 -0.69 -0.73 4.68
N ARG A 27 0.42 -0.34 4.04
CA ARG A 27 1.68 -0.06 4.72
C ARG A 27 1.58 1.17 5.62
N ALA A 28 1.05 2.28 5.10
CA ALA A 28 0.83 3.50 5.89
C ALA A 28 -0.04 3.24 7.12
N LEU A 29 -1.10 2.45 6.97
CA LEU A 29 -1.98 2.07 8.07
C LEU A 29 -1.26 1.27 9.17
N THR A 30 -0.40 0.34 8.75
CA THR A 30 0.42 -0.46 9.67
C THR A 30 1.37 0.42 10.47
N ASP A 31 2.00 1.39 9.83
CA ASP A 31 2.96 2.29 10.49
C ASP A 31 2.24 3.29 11.41
N ILE A 32 1.04 3.76 11.06
CA ILE A 32 0.17 4.55 11.95
C ILE A 32 -0.16 3.78 13.24
N ARG A 33 -0.52 2.50 13.15
CA ARG A 33 -0.83 1.66 14.33
C ARG A 33 0.38 1.45 15.24
N LYS A 34 1.58 1.29 14.67
CA LYS A 34 2.81 1.19 15.48
C LYS A 34 3.07 2.48 16.25
N VAL A 35 2.90 3.64 15.61
CA VAL A 35 3.05 4.94 16.27
C VAL A 35 2.01 5.11 17.37
N GLN A 36 0.75 4.73 17.14
CA GLN A 36 -0.29 4.72 18.19
C GLN A 36 0.14 3.89 19.40
N ASN A 37 0.56 2.64 19.18
CA ASN A 37 0.97 1.76 20.26
C ASN A 37 2.18 2.34 21.03
N MET A 38 3.13 2.99 20.34
CA MET A 38 4.25 3.68 21.00
C MET A 38 3.79 4.87 21.82
N LEU A 39 2.84 5.67 21.32
CA LEU A 39 2.28 6.82 22.05
C LEU A 39 1.44 6.38 23.24
N GLU A 40 0.66 5.30 23.12
CA GLU A 40 -0.08 4.67 24.23
C GLU A 40 0.86 4.24 25.36
N LEU A 41 2.01 3.65 25.02
CA LEU A 41 2.99 3.18 26.01
C LEU A 41 3.77 4.33 26.67
N GLN A 42 4.10 5.38 25.92
CA GLN A 42 4.92 6.49 26.42
C GLN A 42 4.11 7.61 27.08
N ASN A 43 2.86 7.80 26.64
CA ASN A 43 2.00 8.91 27.06
C ASN A 43 0.57 8.41 27.35
N PRO A 44 0.39 7.52 28.34
CA PRO A 44 -0.90 6.87 28.64
C PRO A 44 -2.03 7.86 29.02
N GLY A 45 -1.69 9.10 29.39
CA GLY A 45 -2.65 10.16 29.71
C GLY A 45 -3.28 10.86 28.50
N GLN A 46 -2.79 10.66 27.27
CA GLN A 46 -3.35 11.27 26.05
C GLN A 46 -4.39 10.37 25.37
N THR A 47 -5.31 9.84 26.16
CA THR A 47 -6.30 8.84 25.74
C THR A 47 -7.18 9.32 24.58
N GLU A 48 -7.45 10.63 24.49
CA GLU A 48 -8.29 11.21 23.44
C GLU A 48 -7.57 11.30 22.08
N ALA A 49 -6.28 11.68 22.07
CA ALA A 49 -5.48 11.71 20.84
C ALA A 49 -5.31 10.30 20.26
N ILE A 50 -5.05 9.32 21.12
CA ILE A 50 -4.96 7.91 20.77
C ILE A 50 -6.29 7.42 20.15
N LYS A 51 -7.42 7.76 20.78
CA LYS A 51 -8.76 7.40 20.31
C LYS A 51 -9.05 7.99 18.93
N MET A 52 -8.80 9.30 18.73
CA MET A 52 -8.96 9.95 17.42
C MET A 52 -8.07 9.32 16.36
N GLN A 53 -6.84 8.95 16.71
CA GLN A 53 -5.92 8.31 15.77
C GLN A 53 -6.41 6.90 15.37
N ARG A 54 -6.99 6.14 16.31
CA ARG A 54 -7.61 4.83 16.03
C ARG A 54 -8.79 4.97 15.08
N GLU A 55 -9.72 5.88 15.38
CA GLU A 55 -10.89 6.14 14.54
C GLU A 55 -10.50 6.56 13.12
N ALA A 56 -9.50 7.43 12.98
CA ALA A 56 -8.97 7.83 11.67
C ALA A 56 -8.35 6.64 10.91
N GLY A 57 -7.62 5.76 11.60
CA GLY A 57 -7.06 4.54 10.99
C GLY A 57 -8.14 3.58 10.49
N ASP A 58 -9.21 3.41 11.26
CA ASP A 58 -10.31 2.51 10.87
C ASP A 58 -11.07 3.04 9.64
N LEU A 59 -11.28 4.36 9.53
CA LEU A 59 -11.86 4.99 8.35
C LEU A 59 -11.00 4.76 7.09
N VAL A 60 -9.67 4.94 7.20
CA VAL A 60 -8.76 4.68 6.08
C VAL A 60 -8.81 3.20 5.68
N TRP A 61 -8.88 2.28 6.65
CA TRP A 61 -9.00 0.85 6.36
C TRP A 61 -10.28 0.51 5.58
N GLN A 62 -11.42 1.08 5.96
CA GLN A 62 -12.69 0.86 5.25
C GLN A 62 -12.59 1.30 3.78
N VAL A 63 -11.97 2.45 3.51
CA VAL A 63 -11.75 2.95 2.14
C VAL A 63 -10.83 2.01 1.34
N ILE A 64 -9.78 1.50 1.97
CA ILE A 64 -8.88 0.52 1.33
C ILE A 64 -9.65 -0.74 0.94
N GLN A 65 -10.50 -1.25 1.84
CA GLN A 65 -11.30 -2.44 1.58
C GLN A 65 -12.31 -2.21 0.45
N SER A 66 -12.97 -1.06 0.41
CA SER A 66 -13.90 -0.75 -0.69
C SER A 66 -13.17 -0.68 -2.03
N MET A 67 -11.98 -0.07 -2.08
CA MET A 67 -11.17 -0.01 -3.30
C MET A 67 -10.71 -1.40 -3.75
N GLN A 68 -10.32 -2.29 -2.83
CA GLN A 68 -9.94 -3.66 -3.15
C GLN A 68 -11.10 -4.47 -3.76
N GLN A 69 -12.32 -4.30 -3.25
CA GLN A 69 -13.50 -4.97 -3.81
C GLN A 69 -13.82 -4.49 -5.22
N SER A 70 -13.76 -3.17 -5.46
CA SER A 70 -13.99 -2.61 -6.79
C SER A 70 -12.97 -3.12 -7.82
N GLN A 71 -11.72 -3.32 -7.42
CA GLN A 71 -10.66 -3.79 -8.32
C GLN A 71 -10.81 -5.27 -8.72
N GLN A 72 -11.40 -6.11 -7.86
CA GLN A 72 -11.67 -7.52 -8.20
C GLN A 72 -12.85 -7.71 -9.16
N GLN A 73 -13.77 -6.74 -9.22
CA GLN A 73 -14.97 -6.82 -10.06
C GLN A 73 -14.73 -6.38 -11.52
N GLY A 74 -13.58 -5.77 -11.82
CA GLY A 74 -13.20 -5.33 -13.17
C GLY A 74 -12.46 -6.37 -14.02
N SER A 75 -12.28 -7.60 -13.52
CA SER A 75 -11.57 -8.70 -14.23
C SER A 75 -12.50 -9.83 -14.68
N GLN A 76 -13.78 -9.53 -14.93
CA GLN A 76 -14.75 -10.48 -15.53
C GLN A 76 -15.22 -9.98 -16.89
#